data_AF-A0A7S4KTE4-F1
#
_entry.id   AF-A0A7S4KTE4-F1
#
_cell.length_a   1.000
_cell.length_b   1.000
_cell.length_c   1.000
_cell.angle_alpha   90.00
_cell.angle_beta   90.00
_cell.angle_gamma   90.00
#
_symmetry.space_group_name_H-M   'P 1'
#
loop_
_entity.id
_entity.type
_entity.pdbx_description
1 polymer ?
#
loop_
_entity_poly.entity_id
_entity_poly.type
_entity_poly.pdbx_seq_one_letter_code
_entity_poly.pdbx_strand_id
1 'polypeptide(L)'
;VAAGKGGRKEKVEEAGGSRLLEEKITERKELPPLLVPVASMRPDRLDYLGVSYGITGELFRFWRRANFRCVYVRQTASDLTGEHTCICLKELNSEDEEKSWLLQFEADFRKRFEHLLGFDFNKFPPSLPLAVLEPSNVSSGGSDGRTDGSSEEEERRRRKGVT
;
A
#
# COMPACT_ATOMS: atom_id res chain seq x y z
N VAL A 1 4.60 22.13 -69.94
CA VAL A 1 5.66 23.14 -69.75
C VAL A 1 6.14 23.03 -68.31
N ALA A 2 7.43 22.68 -68.13
CA ALA A 2 8.34 22.72 -66.96
C ALA A 2 7.74 22.58 -65.52
N ALA A 3 8.06 21.58 -64.70
CA ALA A 3 9.37 21.17 -64.13
C ALA A 3 10.00 22.16 -63.12
N GLY A 4 10.27 21.65 -61.90
CA GLY A 4 11.12 22.29 -60.86
C GLY A 4 10.59 22.00 -59.45
N LYS A 5 10.83 20.83 -58.82
CA LYS A 5 12.03 20.44 -58.06
C LYS A 5 12.66 21.60 -57.26
N GLY A 6 12.60 21.50 -55.94
CA GLY A 6 13.30 22.39 -55.02
C GLY A 6 13.13 21.95 -53.56
N GLY A 7 13.77 20.83 -53.20
CA GLY A 7 13.86 20.37 -51.81
C GLY A 7 14.54 21.41 -50.93
N ARG A 8 13.93 21.72 -49.78
CA ARG A 8 14.47 22.66 -48.80
C ARG A 8 14.96 21.92 -47.57
N LYS A 9 16.22 21.49 -47.69
CA LYS A 9 17.27 21.34 -46.67
C LYS A 9 16.83 20.85 -45.28
N GLU A 10 17.03 19.56 -45.05
CA GLU A 10 17.40 19.03 -43.73
C GLU A 10 18.69 19.72 -43.29
N LYS A 11 18.64 20.40 -42.15
CA LYS A 11 19.83 20.94 -41.48
C LYS A 11 20.23 19.91 -40.42
N VAL A 12 21.18 19.06 -40.78
CA VAL A 12 22.00 18.31 -39.81
C VAL A 12 22.88 19.35 -39.14
N GLU A 13 22.72 19.56 -37.84
CA GLU A 13 23.64 20.37 -37.05
C GLU A 13 24.42 19.43 -36.12
N GLU A 14 25.65 19.21 -36.56
CA GLU A 14 26.72 18.47 -35.90
C GLU A 14 27.16 19.19 -34.61
N ALA A 15 27.52 18.38 -33.61
CA ALA A 15 28.06 18.67 -32.29
C ALA A 15 28.63 20.09 -32.04
N GLY A 16 27.80 20.99 -31.49
CA GLY A 16 28.23 22.23 -30.87
C GLY A 16 28.65 22.03 -29.42
N GLY A 17 29.90 21.61 -29.19
CA GLY A 17 30.53 21.44 -27.87
C GLY A 17 30.79 22.73 -27.07
N SER A 18 29.98 23.78 -27.25
CA SER A 18 30.23 25.12 -26.70
C SER A 18 28.98 25.85 -26.19
N ARG A 19 27.92 25.12 -25.81
CA ARG A 19 26.68 25.72 -25.27
C ARG A 19 26.41 25.41 -23.79
N LEU A 20 27.23 24.56 -23.16
CA LEU A 20 27.07 24.20 -21.75
C LEU A 20 27.62 25.27 -20.77
N LEU A 21 28.52 26.14 -21.23
CA LEU A 21 29.21 27.12 -20.37
C LEU A 21 28.45 28.45 -20.20
N GLU A 22 27.32 28.63 -20.89
CA GLU A 22 26.47 29.83 -20.82
C GLU A 22 25.10 29.54 -20.18
N GLU A 23 24.92 28.37 -19.55
CA GLU A 23 23.67 28.04 -18.88
C GLU A 23 23.49 28.91 -17.63
N LYS A 24 22.72 29.99 -17.78
CA LYS A 24 22.25 30.81 -16.66
C LYS A 24 21.13 30.04 -15.96
N ILE A 25 21.47 29.34 -14.88
CA ILE A 25 20.50 28.64 -14.01
C ILE A 25 19.54 29.70 -13.44
N THR A 26 18.43 29.94 -14.12
CA THR A 26 17.33 30.74 -13.58
C THR A 26 16.51 29.84 -12.67
N GLU A 27 16.30 30.26 -11.42
CA GLU A 27 15.40 29.60 -10.48
C GLU A 27 14.06 29.29 -11.16
N ARG A 28 13.65 28.01 -11.17
CA ARG A 28 12.33 27.62 -11.70
C ARG A 28 11.28 28.18 -10.76
N LYS A 29 10.71 29.35 -11.12
CA LYS A 29 9.82 30.17 -10.27
C LYS A 29 8.51 29.52 -9.86
N GLU A 30 8.11 28.42 -10.48
CA GLU A 30 6.85 27.72 -10.19
C GLU A 30 7.02 26.20 -10.22
N LEU A 31 7.85 25.66 -9.33
CA LEU A 31 7.85 24.21 -9.05
C LEU A 31 6.78 23.92 -7.98
N PRO A 32 5.91 22.90 -8.18
CA PRO A 32 5.05 22.46 -7.10
C PRO A 32 5.91 22.00 -5.91
N PRO A 33 5.42 22.20 -4.67
CA PRO A 33 6.17 21.83 -3.48
C PRO A 33 6.41 20.32 -3.45
N LEU A 34 7.58 19.92 -2.94
CA LEU A 34 7.95 18.50 -2.83
C LEU A 34 7.00 17.71 -1.92
N LEU A 35 6.49 18.38 -0.88
CA LEU A 35 5.59 17.80 0.11
C LEU A 35 4.34 18.66 0.19
N VAL A 36 3.19 17.99 0.18
CA VAL A 36 1.89 18.59 0.41
C VAL A 36 1.30 17.95 1.67
N PRO A 37 0.67 18.71 2.59
CA PRO A 37 0.03 18.13 3.76
C PRO A 37 -1.04 17.12 3.36
N VAL A 38 -0.99 15.91 3.91
CA VAL A 38 -1.97 14.83 3.61
C VAL A 38 -3.41 15.30 3.89
N ALA A 39 -3.60 16.15 4.90
CA ALA A 39 -4.91 16.72 5.26
C ALA A 39 -5.53 17.62 4.17
N SER A 40 -4.73 18.13 3.24
CA SER A 40 -5.24 18.93 2.11
C SER A 40 -5.75 18.06 0.96
N MET A 41 -5.46 16.76 0.98
CA MET A 41 -5.97 15.82 -0.02
C MET A 41 -7.28 15.20 0.47
N ARG A 42 -8.27 15.10 -0.41
CA ARG A 42 -9.50 14.35 -0.12
C ARG A 42 -9.24 12.87 -0.39
N PRO A 43 -9.52 11.96 0.56
CA PRO A 43 -9.33 10.53 0.33
C PRO A 43 -10.37 10.00 -0.65
N ASP A 44 -9.93 9.18 -1.59
CA ASP A 44 -10.81 8.44 -2.48
C ASP A 44 -11.56 7.33 -1.73
N ARG A 45 -12.71 6.92 -2.27
CA ARG A 45 -13.42 5.75 -1.77
C ARG A 45 -12.63 4.50 -2.16
N LEU A 46 -12.12 3.79 -1.15
CA LEU A 46 -11.36 2.55 -1.31
C LEU A 46 -12.11 1.41 -0.63
N ASP A 47 -12.19 0.27 -1.30
CA ASP A 47 -12.88 -0.92 -0.78
C ASP A 47 -11.94 -1.84 0.01
N TYR A 48 -10.69 -1.95 -0.44
CA TYR A 48 -9.67 -2.78 0.20
C TYR A 48 -8.26 -2.20 0.02
N LEU A 49 -7.35 -2.62 0.90
CA LEU A 49 -5.92 -2.41 0.80
C LEU A 49 -5.23 -3.75 0.62
N GLY A 50 -4.22 -3.79 -0.24
CA GLY A 50 -3.43 -4.98 -0.50
C GLY A 50 -1.94 -4.73 -0.30
N VAL A 51 -1.24 -5.76 0.17
CA VAL A 51 0.22 -5.78 0.29
C VAL A 51 0.77 -7.06 -0.34
N SER A 52 1.95 -6.96 -0.94
CA SER A 52 2.68 -8.09 -1.52
C SER A 52 4.11 -8.06 -1.02
N TYR A 53 4.57 -9.15 -0.41
CA TYR A 53 5.89 -9.23 0.21
C TYR A 53 6.40 -10.68 0.25
N GLY A 54 7.70 -10.87 0.49
CA GLY A 54 8.28 -12.19 0.75
C GLY A 54 7.92 -12.67 2.16
N ILE A 55 7.31 -13.85 2.27
CA ILE A 55 6.75 -14.33 3.52
C ILE A 55 7.87 -14.68 4.52
N THR A 56 7.94 -13.89 5.58
CA THR A 56 8.79 -14.15 6.75
C THR A 56 7.93 -14.15 8.01
N GLY A 57 8.39 -14.82 9.07
CA GLY A 57 7.64 -14.84 10.33
C GLY A 57 7.47 -13.45 10.96
N GLU A 58 8.40 -12.54 10.72
CA GLU A 58 8.34 -11.17 11.23
C GLU A 58 7.31 -10.33 10.48
N LEU A 59 7.39 -10.32 9.14
CA LEU A 59 6.45 -9.57 8.31
C LEU A 59 5.04 -10.12 8.42
N PHE A 60 4.88 -11.44 8.45
CA PHE A 60 3.57 -12.05 8.63
C PHE A 60 2.91 -11.59 9.94
N ARG A 61 3.65 -11.59 11.06
CA ARG A 61 3.14 -11.09 12.34
C ARG A 61 2.87 -9.59 12.32
N PHE A 62 3.70 -8.81 11.64
CA PHE A 62 3.50 -7.37 11.46
C PHE A 62 2.17 -7.08 10.76
N TRP A 63 1.93 -7.69 9.60
CA TRP A 63 0.70 -7.49 8.83
C TRP A 63 -0.53 -8.07 9.53
N ARG A 64 -0.38 -9.21 10.22
CA ARG A 64 -1.43 -9.80 11.05
C ARG A 64 -1.87 -8.85 12.18
N ARG A 65 -0.92 -8.17 12.85
CA ARG A 65 -1.24 -7.13 13.86
C ARG A 65 -1.94 -5.91 13.27
N ALA A 66 -1.70 -5.60 12.00
CA ALA A 66 -2.37 -4.51 11.28
C ALA A 66 -3.76 -4.89 10.70
N ASN A 67 -4.28 -6.06 11.06
CA ASN A 67 -5.55 -6.63 10.58
C ASN A 67 -5.57 -6.95 9.08
N PHE A 68 -4.43 -7.30 8.49
CA PHE A 68 -4.37 -7.87 7.15
C PHE A 68 -4.51 -9.39 7.21
N ARG A 69 -5.21 -9.97 6.23
CA ARG A 69 -5.40 -11.43 6.08
C ARG A 69 -4.64 -11.92 4.85
N CYS A 70 -3.78 -12.95 4.98
CA CYS A 70 -3.10 -13.54 3.81
C CYS A 70 -4.14 -14.33 3.00
N VAL A 71 -4.20 -14.09 1.70
CA VAL A 71 -5.13 -14.73 0.76
C VAL A 71 -4.42 -15.61 -0.24
N TYR A 72 -3.11 -15.43 -0.40
CA TYR A 72 -2.35 -16.16 -1.39
C TYR A 72 -0.87 -16.22 -1.01
N VAL A 73 -0.25 -17.39 -1.22
CA VAL A 73 1.19 -17.59 -1.15
C VAL A 73 1.63 -18.32 -2.42
N ARG A 74 2.64 -17.80 -3.10
CA ARG A 74 3.22 -18.41 -4.30
C ARG A 74 3.96 -19.70 -3.93
N GLN A 75 3.76 -20.77 -4.69
CA GLN A 75 4.45 -22.06 -4.46
C GLN A 75 5.95 -21.97 -4.75
N THR A 76 6.33 -21.25 -5.80
CA THR A 76 7.73 -21.04 -6.18
C THR A 76 8.32 -19.91 -5.35
N ALA A 77 9.41 -20.20 -4.66
CA ALA A 77 10.25 -19.18 -4.04
C ALA A 77 10.91 -18.30 -5.10
N SER A 78 11.23 -17.06 -4.73
CA SER A 78 12.06 -16.18 -5.54
C SER A 78 13.50 -16.69 -5.56
N ASP A 79 14.13 -16.77 -6.73
CA ASP A 79 15.54 -17.22 -6.86
C ASP A 79 16.53 -16.26 -6.19
N LEU A 80 16.16 -14.98 -6.04
CA LEU A 80 17.02 -13.95 -5.45
C LEU A 80 17.05 -14.02 -3.92
N THR A 81 15.89 -14.21 -3.28
CA THR A 81 15.75 -14.13 -1.81
C THR A 81 15.45 -15.47 -1.16
N GLY A 82 15.03 -16.48 -1.92
CA GLY A 82 14.54 -17.75 -1.39
C GLY A 82 13.18 -17.66 -0.70
N GLU A 83 12.53 -16.49 -0.72
CA GLU A 83 11.25 -16.27 -0.06
C GLU A 83 10.07 -16.46 -1.03
N HIS A 84 8.95 -16.92 -0.50
CA HIS A 84 7.71 -17.05 -1.26
C HIS A 84 6.90 -15.76 -1.16
N THR A 85 6.36 -15.28 -2.28
CA THR A 85 5.52 -14.09 -2.25
C THR A 85 4.17 -14.40 -1.57
N CYS A 86 3.82 -13.69 -0.48
CA CYS A 86 2.47 -13.66 0.10
C CYS A 86 1.77 -12.35 -0.30
N ILE A 87 0.47 -12.47 -0.57
CA ILE A 87 -0.45 -11.35 -0.74
C ILE A 87 -1.38 -11.33 0.46
N CYS A 88 -1.45 -10.20 1.15
CA CYS A 88 -2.45 -9.97 2.20
C CYS A 88 -3.38 -8.83 1.82
N LEU A 89 -4.65 -8.96 2.20
CA LEU A 89 -5.68 -7.96 1.97
C LEU A 89 -6.28 -7.50 3.31
N LYS A 90 -6.75 -6.25 3.33
CA LYS A 90 -7.53 -5.66 4.41
C LYS A 90 -8.71 -4.95 3.80
N GLU A 91 -9.91 -5.35 4.21
CA GLU A 91 -11.14 -4.68 3.82
C GLU A 91 -11.29 -3.36 4.61
N LEU A 92 -11.76 -2.30 3.94
CA LEU A 92 -11.92 -0.97 4.56
C LEU A 92 -13.39 -0.67 4.92
N ASN A 93 -14.33 -1.20 4.15
CA ASN A 93 -15.77 -0.97 4.32
C ASN A 93 -16.48 -2.29 4.66
N SER A 94 -16.20 -2.85 5.83
CA SER A 94 -16.89 -4.04 6.32
C SER A 94 -18.12 -3.64 7.14
N GLU A 95 -19.20 -3.23 6.47
CA GLU A 95 -20.48 -2.93 7.15
C GLU A 95 -21.14 -4.21 7.69
N ASP A 96 -20.83 -5.37 7.10
CA ASP A 96 -21.32 -6.70 7.50
C ASP A 96 -20.17 -7.72 7.58
N GLU A 97 -19.68 -8.06 8.78
CA GLU A 97 -18.63 -9.09 8.95
C GLU A 97 -19.07 -10.48 8.47
N GLU A 98 -20.36 -10.83 8.60
CA GLU A 98 -20.87 -12.15 8.24
C GLU A 98 -20.88 -12.44 6.73
N LYS A 99 -20.79 -11.40 5.89
CA LYS A 99 -20.74 -11.52 4.41
C LYS A 99 -19.41 -11.05 3.82
N SER A 100 -18.37 -10.91 4.64
CA SER A 100 -17.07 -10.49 4.13
C SER A 100 -16.54 -11.54 3.14
N TRP A 101 -16.46 -11.17 1.87
CA TRP A 101 -15.84 -11.97 0.81
C TRP A 101 -14.41 -12.36 1.20
N LEU A 102 -13.70 -11.47 1.92
CA LEU A 102 -12.34 -11.69 2.38
C LEU A 102 -12.23 -12.89 3.32
N LEU A 103 -13.22 -13.12 4.20
CA LEU A 103 -13.26 -14.31 5.06
C LEU A 103 -13.43 -15.60 4.24
N GLN A 104 -14.20 -15.55 3.16
CA GLN A 104 -14.37 -16.71 2.27
C GLN A 104 -13.06 -17.02 1.54
N PHE A 105 -12.34 -16.00 1.06
CA PHE A 105 -11.02 -16.19 0.44
C PHE A 105 -9.96 -16.64 1.43
N GLU A 106 -9.98 -16.14 2.67
CA GLU A 106 -9.08 -16.61 3.73
C GLU A 106 -9.34 -18.09 4.04
N ALA A 107 -10.61 -18.50 4.18
CA ALA A 107 -10.96 -19.88 4.47
C ALA A 107 -10.54 -20.84 3.34
N ASP A 108 -10.74 -20.44 2.08
CA ASP A 108 -10.27 -21.20 0.91
C ASP A 108 -8.73 -21.24 0.85
N PHE A 109 -8.06 -20.11 1.11
CA PHE A 109 -6.62 -20.04 1.20
C PHE A 109 -6.07 -20.99 2.27
N ARG A 110 -6.64 -21.01 3.48
CA ARG A 110 -6.20 -21.89 4.57
C ARG A 110 -6.27 -23.36 4.16
N LYS A 111 -7.39 -23.77 3.56
CA LYS A 111 -7.54 -25.15 3.04
C LYS A 111 -6.47 -25.46 2.00
N ARG A 112 -6.23 -24.58 1.03
CA ARG A 112 -5.18 -24.80 0.02
C ARG A 112 -3.81 -24.85 0.68
N PHE A 113 -3.50 -23.90 1.55
CA PHE A 113 -2.24 -23.81 2.26
C PHE A 113 -1.91 -25.12 3.01
N GLU A 114 -2.88 -25.70 3.72
CA GLU A 114 -2.73 -27.02 4.38
C GLU A 114 -2.32 -28.12 3.41
N HIS A 115 -2.95 -28.20 2.23
CA HIS A 115 -2.57 -29.19 1.22
C HIS A 115 -1.17 -28.93 0.66
N LEU A 116 -0.77 -27.67 0.55
CA LEU A 116 0.55 -27.27 0.04
C LEU A 116 1.69 -27.49 1.04
N LEU A 117 1.40 -27.64 2.35
CA LEU A 117 2.42 -27.93 3.37
C LEU A 117 3.17 -29.24 3.13
N GLY A 118 2.57 -30.20 2.43
CA GLY A 118 3.23 -31.44 2.02
C GLY A 118 4.21 -31.29 0.85
N PHE A 119 4.20 -30.16 0.16
CA PHE A 119 5.00 -29.90 -1.04
C PHE A 119 6.10 -28.86 -0.75
N ASP A 120 6.20 -27.80 -1.54
CA ASP A 120 7.26 -26.79 -1.44
C ASP A 120 7.25 -26.02 -0.11
N PHE A 121 6.12 -25.97 0.60
CA PHE A 121 6.02 -25.30 1.89
C PHE A 121 6.56 -26.13 3.06
N ASN A 122 7.00 -27.37 2.83
CA ASN A 122 7.67 -28.17 3.86
C ASN A 122 9.02 -27.58 4.32
N LYS A 123 9.58 -26.67 3.51
CA LYS A 123 10.84 -25.96 3.77
C LYS A 123 10.66 -24.83 4.78
N PHE A 124 9.43 -24.45 5.10
CA PHE A 124 9.16 -23.39 6.06
C PHE A 124 9.52 -23.79 7.49
N PRO A 125 10.00 -22.84 8.31
CA PRO A 125 10.12 -23.08 9.73
C PRO A 125 8.71 -23.36 10.29
N PRO A 126 8.52 -24.38 11.14
CA PRO A 126 7.18 -24.82 11.58
C PRO A 126 6.39 -23.70 12.29
N SER A 127 7.08 -22.73 12.88
CA SER A 127 6.46 -21.54 13.47
C SER A 127 5.67 -20.68 12.48
N LEU A 128 6.04 -20.65 11.19
CA LEU A 128 5.40 -19.82 10.18
C LEU A 128 4.06 -20.42 9.73
N PRO A 129 3.97 -21.69 9.28
CA PRO A 129 2.69 -22.33 8.99
C PRO A 129 1.72 -22.33 10.18
N LEU A 130 2.22 -22.57 11.40
CA LEU A 130 1.39 -22.50 12.59
C LEU A 130 0.80 -21.10 12.78
N ALA A 131 1.60 -20.05 12.60
CA ALA A 131 1.10 -18.68 12.69
C ALA A 131 0.06 -18.36 11.60
N VAL A 132 0.18 -18.94 10.41
CA VAL A 132 -0.80 -18.79 9.30
C VAL A 132 -2.10 -19.53 9.60
N LEU A 133 -2.02 -20.72 10.21
CA LEU A 133 -3.17 -21.55 10.55
C LEU A 133 -3.83 -21.17 11.87
N GLU A 134 -3.15 -20.41 12.74
CA GLU A 134 -3.78 -19.85 13.93
C GLU A 134 -5.02 -19.04 13.53
N PRO A 135 -6.18 -19.26 14.16
CA PRO A 135 -7.32 -18.39 13.95
C PRO A 135 -6.95 -16.98 14.36
N SER A 136 -7.27 -15.99 13.52
CA SER A 136 -7.08 -14.60 13.89
C SER A 136 -8.00 -14.31 15.08
N ASN A 137 -7.44 -14.27 16.29
CA ASN A 137 -8.06 -13.65 17.45
C ASN A 137 -8.03 -12.14 17.24
N VAL A 138 -8.77 -11.67 16.24
CA VAL A 138 -9.05 -10.26 16.05
C VAL A 138 -9.90 -9.88 17.25
N SER A 139 -9.24 -9.45 18.32
CA SER A 139 -9.91 -8.69 19.34
C SER A 139 -10.49 -7.47 18.63
N SER A 140 -11.81 -7.39 18.61
CA SER A 140 -12.61 -6.23 18.22
C SER A 140 -12.41 -5.05 19.21
N GLY A 141 -11.20 -4.90 19.75
CA GLY A 141 -10.84 -3.99 20.84
C GLY A 141 -9.78 -3.00 20.39
N GLY A 142 -10.18 -2.13 19.48
CA GLY A 142 -9.41 -0.97 19.05
C GLY A 142 -10.36 0.17 18.69
N SER A 143 -11.40 0.39 19.51
CA SER A 143 -12.07 1.68 19.56
C SER A 143 -11.01 2.69 19.95
N ASP A 144 -10.51 3.41 18.95
CA ASP A 144 -9.66 4.57 19.12
C ASP A 144 -10.49 5.61 19.87
N GLY A 145 -10.39 5.56 21.20
CA GLY A 145 -11.04 6.46 22.14
C GLY A 145 -10.46 7.85 22.02
N ARG A 146 -10.74 8.53 20.91
CA ARG A 146 -10.87 9.97 20.90
C ARG A 146 -12.25 10.29 21.45
N THR A 147 -12.35 10.31 22.78
CA THR A 147 -13.36 11.12 23.45
C THR A 147 -13.15 12.56 22.97
N ASP A 148 -14.06 13.00 22.12
CA ASP A 148 -14.18 14.39 21.70
C ASP A 148 -14.28 15.29 22.94
N GLY A 149 -13.22 16.03 23.23
CA GLY A 149 -13.15 17.01 24.32
C GLY A 149 -14.00 18.25 24.07
N SER A 150 -14.84 18.28 23.03
CA SER A 150 -15.73 19.40 22.74
C SER A 150 -16.84 19.59 23.79
N SER A 151 -17.17 18.56 24.58
CA SER A 151 -18.21 18.67 25.63
C SER A 151 -17.73 19.37 26.92
N GLU A 152 -16.46 19.19 27.31
CA GLU A 152 -15.92 19.83 28.53
C GLU A 152 -15.57 21.32 28.33
N GLU A 153 -15.21 21.74 27.11
CA GLU A 153 -14.94 23.16 26.81
C GLU A 153 -16.22 23.99 26.71
N GLU A 154 -17.31 23.43 26.20
CA GLU A 154 -18.61 24.11 26.11
C GLU A 154 -19.24 24.31 27.49
N GLU A 155 -19.10 23.35 28.41
CA GLU A 155 -19.59 23.50 29.79
C GLU A 155 -18.76 24.51 30.62
N ARG A 156 -17.45 24.61 30.36
CA ARG A 156 -16.59 25.65 30.95
C ARG A 156 -16.95 27.07 30.48
N ARG A 157 -17.40 27.23 29.24
CA ARG A 157 -17.89 28.52 28.71
C ARG A 157 -19.21 28.93 29.35
N ARG A 158 -20.11 27.97 29.62
CA ARG A 158 -21.39 28.23 30.32
C ARG A 158 -21.20 28.72 31.76
N ARG A 159 -20.20 28.22 32.49
CA ARG A 159 -19.93 28.64 33.88
C ARG A 159 -19.28 30.01 34.02
N LYS A 160 -18.67 30.56 32.95
CA LYS A 160 -18.00 31.87 32.97
C LYS A 160 -18.89 33.03 32.49
N GLY A 161 -20.13 32.76 32.09
CA GLY A 161 -21.06 33.77 31.55
C GLY A 161 -22.08 34.33 32.54
N VAL A 162 -21.95 34.06 33.84
CA VAL A 162 -22.87 34.58 34.87
C VAL A 162 -22.09 35.40 35.90
N THR A 163 -21.87 36.67 35.56
CA THR A 163 -21.71 37.81 36.47
C THR A 163 -22.10 39.06 35.71
#